data_AF-A0A6N7M6X2-F1
#
_entry.id   AF-A0A6N7M6X2-F1
#
_cell.length_a   1.000
_cell.length_b   1.000
_cell.length_c   1.000
_cell.angle_alpha   90.00
_cell.angle_beta   90.00
_cell.angle_gamma   90.00
#
_symmetry.space_group_name_H-M   'P 1'
#
loop_
_entity.id
_entity.type
_entity.pdbx_description
1 polymer ?
#
loop_
_entity_poly.entity_id
_entity_poly.type
_entity_poly.pdbx_seq_one_letter_code
_entity_poly.pdbx_strand_id
1 'polypeptide(L)' 'MAIISVTLDDKQKMWLEQIILDKDKEEAFKFLKECIYDKIKTQEQSHCKPAF' A
#
# COMPACT_ATOMS: atom_id res chain seq x y z
N MET A 1 8.36 9.25 -14.95
CA MET A 1 7.61 8.30 -14.10
C MET A 1 8.33 8.24 -12.76
N ALA A 2 7.65 8.59 -11.67
CA ALA A 2 8.19 8.37 -10.33
C ALA A 2 8.00 6.90 -9.95
N ILE A 3 9.06 6.23 -9.49
CA ILE A 3 8.98 4.86 -8.99
C ILE A 3 8.63 4.96 -7.51
N ILE A 4 7.50 4.37 -7.12
CA ILE A 4 7.04 4.32 -5.73
C ILE A 4 7.23 2.89 -5.24
N SER A 5 8.18 2.70 -4.33
CA SER A 5 8.47 1.41 -3.71
C SER A 5 7.73 1.30 -2.39
N VAL A 6 6.73 0.42 -2.31
CA VAL A 6 5.91 0.22 -1.12
C VAL A 6 6.37 -1.05 -0.41
N THR A 7 6.87 -0.92 0.82
CA THR A 7 7.27 -2.07 1.64
C THR A 7 6.03 -2.67 2.30
N LEU A 8 5.80 -3.97 2.08
CA LEU A 8 4.74 -4.73 2.72
C LEU A 8 5.31 -5.56 3.85
N ASP A 9 4.64 -5.52 5.00
CA ASP A 9 4.96 -6.42 6.11
C ASP A 9 4.43 -7.84 5.84
N ASP A 10 4.93 -8.84 6.56
CA ASP A 10 4.56 -10.25 6.35
C ASP A 10 3.05 -10.48 6.49
N LYS A 11 2.41 -9.77 7.43
CA LYS A 11 0.95 -9.78 7.59
C LYS A 11 0.21 -9.20 6.38
N GLN A 12 0.75 -8.12 5.79
CA GLN A 12 0.17 -7.48 4.62
C GLN A 12 0.35 -8.34 3.37
N LYS A 13 1.49 -9.03 3.26
CA LYS A 13 1.75 -10.01 2.21
C LYS A 13 0.77 -11.18 2.29
N MET A 14 0.62 -11.81 3.46
CA MET A 14 -0.35 -12.88 3.66
C MET A 14 -1.78 -12.45 3.33
N TRP A 15 -2.15 -11.24 3.72
CA TRP A 15 -3.47 -10.71 3.43
C TRP A 15 -3.69 -10.53 1.92
N LEU A 16 -2.69 -10.00 1.20
CA LEU A 16 -2.72 -9.91 -0.25
C LEU A 16 -2.84 -11.28 -0.92
N GLU A 17 -2.11 -12.29 -0.43
CA GLU A 17 -2.20 -13.66 -0.93
C GLU A 17 -3.61 -14.24 -0.73
N GLN A 18 -4.23 -14.02 0.43
CA GLN A 18 -5.62 -14.44 0.67
C GLN A 18 -6.59 -13.77 -0.30
N ILE A 19 -6.50 -12.46 -0.48
CA ILE A 19 -7.34 -11.71 -1.42
C ILE A 19 -7.24 -12.26 -2.85
N ILE A 20 -6.02 -12.59 -3.30
CA ILE A 20 -5.78 -13.14 -4.63
C ILE A 20 -6.39 -14.53 -4.77
N LEU A 21 -6.28 -15.37 -3.73
CA LEU A 21 -6.85 -16.73 -3.70
C LEU A 21 -8.37 -16.70 -3.69
N ASP A 22 -8.96 -15.85 -2.85
CA ASP A 22 -10.41 -15.71 -2.69
C ASP A 22 -11.06 -14.97 -3.88
N LYS A 23 -10.25 -14.21 -4.64
CA LYS A 23 -10.69 -13.31 -5.72
C LYS A 23 -11.71 -12.28 -5.24
N ASP A 24 -11.67 -11.95 -3.95
CA ASP A 24 -12.58 -10.99 -3.35
C ASP A 24 -12.18 -9.56 -3.74
N LYS A 25 -13.06 -8.91 -4.50
CA LYS A 25 -12.81 -7.57 -5.03
C LYS A 25 -13.01 -6.49 -3.97
N GLU A 26 -13.88 -6.71 -3.00
CA GLU A 26 -14.16 -5.73 -1.94
C GLU A 26 -12.99 -5.66 -0.97
N GLU A 27 -12.44 -6.82 -0.61
CA GLU A 27 -11.29 -6.96 0.25
C GLU A 27 -10.01 -6.48 -0.45
N ALA A 28 -9.86 -6.75 -1.75
CA ALA A 28 -8.81 -6.15 -2.57
C ALA A 28 -8.86 -4.61 -2.54
N PHE A 29 -10.05 -4.02 -2.69
CA PHE A 29 -10.20 -2.58 -2.69
C PHE A 29 -9.89 -1.98 -1.31
N LYS A 30 -10.29 -2.66 -0.23
CA LYS A 30 -9.91 -2.31 1.15
C LYS A 30 -8.40 -2.33 1.32
N PHE A 31 -7.73 -3.40 0.92
CA PHE A 31 -6.27 -3.51 1.00
C PHE A 31 -5.57 -2.39 0.24
N LEU A 32 -6.02 -2.09 -0.98
CA LEU A 32 -5.45 -1.00 -1.77
C LEU A 32 -5.64 0.36 -1.07
N LYS A 33 -6.79 0.62 -0.45
CA LYS A 33 -7.08 1.89 0.21
C LYS A 33 -6.41 2.04 1.57
N GLU A 34 -6.36 0.99 2.37
CA GLU A 34 -5.78 1.08 3.72
C GLU A 34 -4.27 0.83 3.73
N CYS A 35 -3.79 -0.05 2.88
CA CYS A 35 -2.38 -0.44 2.87
C CYS A 35 -1.57 0.37 1.86
N ILE A 36 -1.99 0.36 0.60
CA ILE A 36 -1.20 0.96 -0.49
C ILE A 36 -1.37 2.48 -0.50
N TYR A 37 -2.60 2.99 -0.47
CA TYR A 37 -2.85 4.43 -0.54
C TYR A 37 -2.27 5.19 0.66
N ASP A 38 -2.38 4.63 1.88
CA ASP A 38 -1.78 5.24 3.07
C ASP A 38 -0.25 5.32 2.94
N LYS A 39 0.42 4.23 2.56
CA LYS A 39 1.88 4.21 2.37
C LYS A 39 2.36 5.14 1.26
N ILE A 40 1.62 5.22 0.15
CA ILE A 40 1.92 6.16 -0.94
C ILE A 40 1.80 7.59 -0.43
N LYS A 41 0.70 7.92 0.27
CA LYS A 41 0.47 9.24 0.83
C LYS A 41 1.52 9.62 1.87
N THR A 42 1.93 8.69 2.74
CA THR A 42 3.02 8.90 3.70
C THR A 42 4.36 9.13 3.02
N GLN A 43 4.65 8.42 1.92
CA GLN A 43 5.86 8.66 1.12
C GLN A 43 5.82 10.02 0.41
N GLU A 44 4.69 10.39 -0.20
CA GLU A 44 4.53 11.70 -0.83
C GLU A 44 4.66 12.84 0.21
N GLN A 45 4.08 12.68 1.40
CA GLN A 45 4.23 13.65 2.49
C GLN A 45 5.64 13.68 3.08
N SER A 46 6.34 12.53 3.16
CA SER A 46 7.75 12.51 3.57
C SER A 46 8.65 13.16 2.53
N HIS A 47 8.30 13.07 1.25
CA HIS A 47 8.99 13.77 0.17
C HIS A 47 8.72 15.29 0.20
N CYS A 48 7.61 15.71 0.80
CA CYS A 48 7.27 17.10 1.13
C CYS A 48 7.80 17.56 2.51
N LYS A 49 8.94 17.03 2.98
CA LYS A 49 9.73 17.73 3.99
C LYS A 49 10.66 18.70 3.26
N PRO A 50 10.45 20.03 3.33
CA PRO A 50 11.52 20.94 2.99
C PRO A 50 12.66 20.63 3.95
N ALA A 51 13.80 20.22 3.41
CA ALA A 51 15.05 20.50 4.10
C ALA A 51 15.14 22.03 4.11
N PHE A 52 14.84 22.65 5.26
CA PHE A 52 15.20 24.00 5.72
C PHE A 52 14.15 24.50 6.72
#